data_AF-A0A426W6P6-F1
#
_entry.id   AF-A0A426W6P6-F1
#
_cell.length_a   1.000
_cell.length_b   1.000
_cell.length_c   1.000
_cell.angle_alpha   90.00
_cell.angle_beta   90.00
_cell.angle_gamma   90.00
#
_symmetry.space_group_name_H-M   'P 1'
#
loop_
_entity.id
_entity.type
_entity.pdbx_description
1 polymer ?
#
loop_
_entity_poly.entity_id
_entity_poly.type
_entity_poly.pdbx_seq_one_letter_code
_entity_poly.pdbx_strand_id
1 'polypeptide(L)'
;MQMAMAAMTSAAEFGVILRFFQNSFSSKDFTELGQQVFSVLDEYGLSGSLIMKQQQETLFITKDGLDRPLEQSVLESLVGGQRIFEFGSRAVFNGERASLLIRSMPHDDGEKVGRLKDTLAVLIEGVDARIKGIETEQKLYRRQQDLSEVIEMARQSLAGIDSQHKQQRIENAQILSDMGTDIEKSFMHLGLSGEQEEALVEMITETEAKTDALYEAGQALDEQFGNIMLRLKSSLKENSETDR
;
A
#
# COMPACT_ATOMS: atom_id res chain seq x y z
N MET A 1 -14.08 14.15 -51.24
CA MET A 1 -12.99 14.82 -50.50
C MET A 1 -13.38 15.20 -49.07
N GLN A 2 -14.57 15.75 -48.83
CA GLN A 2 -15.03 16.16 -47.50
C GLN A 2 -15.12 14.99 -46.48
N MET A 3 -15.62 13.82 -46.91
CA MET A 3 -15.65 12.60 -46.07
C MET A 3 -14.25 12.06 -45.71
N ALA A 4 -13.28 12.21 -46.60
CA ALA A 4 -11.90 11.75 -46.35
C ALA A 4 -11.15 12.70 -45.40
N MET A 5 -11.34 14.02 -45.54
CA MET A 5 -10.77 14.99 -44.60
C MET A 5 -11.43 14.91 -43.21
N ALA A 6 -12.76 14.76 -43.13
CA ALA A 6 -13.44 14.54 -41.85
C ALA A 6 -12.96 13.27 -41.14
N ALA A 7 -12.73 12.17 -41.89
CA ALA A 7 -12.14 10.95 -41.35
C ALA A 7 -10.70 11.13 -40.87
N MET A 8 -9.87 11.91 -41.59
CA MET A 8 -8.49 12.23 -41.18
C MET A 8 -8.44 13.14 -39.94
N THR A 9 -9.32 14.13 -39.84
CA THR A 9 -9.42 14.99 -38.65
C THR A 9 -9.89 14.19 -37.44
N SER A 10 -10.88 13.31 -37.60
CA SER A 10 -11.32 12.41 -36.53
C SER A 10 -10.20 11.46 -36.08
N ALA A 11 -9.40 10.92 -37.00
CA ALA A 11 -8.24 10.09 -36.65
C ALA A 11 -7.16 10.87 -35.88
N ALA A 12 -6.95 12.14 -36.19
CA ALA A 12 -6.03 13.01 -35.46
C ALA A 12 -6.53 13.33 -34.04
N GLU A 13 -7.83 13.59 -33.88
CA GLU A 13 -8.49 13.79 -32.57
C GLU A 13 -8.35 12.52 -31.70
N PHE A 14 -8.66 11.34 -32.23
CA PHE A 14 -8.45 10.08 -31.49
C PHE A 14 -6.98 9.82 -31.11
N GLY A 15 -6.02 10.31 -31.90
CA GLY A 15 -4.60 10.22 -31.59
C GLY A 15 -4.20 10.94 -30.29
N VAL A 16 -4.88 12.04 -29.94
CA VAL A 16 -4.65 12.78 -28.69
C VAL A 16 -5.09 11.94 -27.48
N ILE A 17 -6.27 11.32 -27.56
CA ILE A 17 -6.79 10.44 -26.51
C ILE A 17 -5.91 9.20 -26.32
N LEU A 18 -5.41 8.61 -27.42
CA LEU A 18 -4.51 7.45 -27.31
C LEU A 18 -3.21 7.82 -26.59
N ARG A 19 -2.63 8.99 -26.89
CA ARG A 19 -1.46 9.51 -26.16
C ARG A 19 -1.77 9.75 -24.69
N PHE A 20 -2.94 10.30 -24.38
CA PHE A 20 -3.39 10.43 -22.98
C PHE A 20 -3.41 9.08 -22.28
N PHE A 21 -3.99 8.03 -22.89
CA PHE A 21 -4.00 6.70 -22.27
C PHE A 21 -2.59 6.18 -21.99
N GLN A 22 -1.69 6.29 -22.97
CA GLN A 22 -0.29 5.89 -22.83
C GLN A 22 0.42 6.63 -21.69
N ASN A 23 0.26 7.95 -21.62
CA ASN A 23 0.88 8.78 -20.59
C ASN A 23 0.20 8.63 -19.22
N SER A 24 -1.10 8.33 -19.19
CA SER A 24 -1.84 8.18 -17.94
C SER A 24 -1.31 7.00 -17.13
N PHE A 25 -0.81 5.94 -17.79
CA PHE A 25 -0.24 4.77 -17.13
C PHE A 25 1.02 5.08 -16.33
N SER A 26 1.79 6.11 -16.70
CA SER A 26 2.96 6.54 -15.94
C SER A 26 2.64 7.56 -14.84
N SER A 27 1.40 8.06 -14.78
CA SER A 27 0.98 9.01 -13.75
C SER A 27 0.89 8.31 -12.39
N LYS A 28 1.67 8.79 -11.42
CA LYS A 28 1.81 8.19 -10.08
C LYS A 28 0.84 8.78 -9.06
N ASP A 29 0.33 9.97 -9.35
CA ASP A 29 -0.63 10.65 -8.50
C ASP A 29 -1.71 11.38 -9.32
N PHE A 30 -2.69 11.91 -8.60
CA PHE A 30 -3.84 12.59 -9.16
C PHE A 30 -3.45 13.94 -9.79
N THR A 31 -2.36 14.57 -9.31
CA THR A 31 -1.87 15.83 -9.86
C THR A 31 -1.29 15.64 -11.26
N GLU A 32 -0.41 14.64 -11.43
CA GLU A 32 0.15 14.26 -12.73
C GLU A 32 -0.95 13.86 -13.71
N LEU A 33 -1.93 13.07 -13.26
CA LEU A 33 -3.08 12.69 -14.09
C LEU A 33 -3.88 13.93 -14.53
N GLY A 34 -4.13 14.88 -13.62
CA GLY A 34 -4.80 16.13 -13.94
C GLY A 34 -4.04 16.96 -14.97
N GLN A 35 -2.71 17.03 -14.87
CA GLN A 35 -1.87 17.72 -15.86
C GLN A 35 -2.01 17.09 -17.25
N GLN A 36 -2.04 15.75 -17.35
CA GLN A 36 -2.28 15.07 -18.63
C GLN A 36 -3.65 15.41 -19.22
N VAL A 37 -4.70 15.50 -18.39
CA VAL A 37 -6.03 15.96 -18.84
C VAL A 37 -5.96 17.38 -19.40
N PHE A 38 -5.28 18.31 -18.72
CA PHE A 38 -5.16 19.68 -19.21
C PHE A 38 -4.33 19.79 -20.49
N SER A 39 -3.31 18.94 -20.69
CA SER A 39 -2.59 18.85 -21.96
C SER A 39 -3.51 18.44 -23.11
N VAL A 40 -4.42 17.47 -22.86
CA VAL A 40 -5.44 17.09 -23.85
C VAL A 40 -6.38 18.25 -24.17
N LEU A 41 -6.85 18.98 -23.16
CA LEU A 41 -7.72 20.15 -23.37
C LEU A 41 -7.02 21.23 -24.21
N ASP A 42 -5.74 21.48 -23.96
CA ASP A 42 -4.95 22.46 -24.73
C ASP A 42 -4.83 22.06 -26.20
N GLU A 43 -4.60 20.77 -26.49
CA GLU A 43 -4.55 20.25 -27.87
C GLU A 43 -5.89 20.44 -28.60
N TYR A 44 -7.01 20.38 -27.88
CA TYR A 44 -8.34 20.68 -28.43
C TYR A 44 -8.71 22.18 -28.43
N GLY A 45 -7.85 23.05 -27.89
CA GLY A 45 -8.13 24.46 -27.72
C GLY A 45 -9.25 24.75 -26.71
N LEU A 46 -9.46 23.85 -25.75
CA LEU A 46 -10.48 23.93 -24.71
C LEU A 46 -9.86 24.40 -23.38
N SER A 47 -10.72 24.93 -22.50
CA SER A 47 -10.32 25.24 -21.14
C SER A 47 -11.35 24.70 -20.16
N GLY A 48 -10.87 24.22 -19.01
CA GLY A 48 -11.72 23.56 -18.04
C GLY A 48 -11.16 23.52 -16.63
N SER A 49 -11.90 22.79 -15.80
CA SER A 49 -11.54 22.42 -14.42
C SER A 49 -11.90 20.97 -14.19
N LEU A 50 -11.10 20.29 -13.39
CA LEU A 50 -11.24 18.86 -13.12
C LEU A 50 -11.40 18.67 -11.62
N ILE A 51 -12.36 17.85 -11.22
CA ILE A 51 -12.41 17.30 -9.88
C ILE A 51 -12.19 15.79 -9.96
N MET A 52 -11.43 15.25 -9.02
CA MET A 52 -11.21 13.82 -8.88
C MET A 52 -11.41 13.40 -7.44
N LYS A 53 -12.06 12.25 -7.25
CA LYS A 53 -12.36 11.69 -5.94
C LYS A 53 -11.32 10.64 -5.57
N GLN A 54 -10.54 10.94 -4.54
CA GLN A 54 -9.57 10.04 -3.92
C GLN A 54 -10.15 9.57 -2.57
N GLN A 55 -10.62 8.32 -2.51
CA GLN A 55 -11.30 7.77 -1.34
C GLN A 55 -12.46 8.67 -0.82
N GLN A 56 -12.28 9.35 0.33
CA GLN A 56 -13.24 10.27 0.94
C GLN A 56 -12.94 11.75 0.63
N GLU A 57 -11.83 12.05 -0.03
CA GLU A 57 -11.40 13.40 -0.35
C GLU A 57 -11.62 13.69 -1.84
N THR A 58 -11.83 14.96 -2.16
CA THR A 58 -11.95 15.46 -3.52
C THR A 58 -10.82 16.43 -3.81
N LEU A 59 -10.11 16.18 -4.91
CA LEU A 59 -9.06 17.04 -5.39
C LEU A 59 -9.59 17.87 -6.57
N PHE A 60 -9.71 19.17 -6.34
CA PHE A 60 -10.02 20.13 -7.40
C PHE A 60 -8.71 20.61 -8.03
N ILE A 61 -8.60 20.47 -9.34
CA ILE A 61 -7.41 20.85 -10.10
C ILE A 61 -7.82 21.78 -11.23
N THR A 62 -7.02 22.83 -11.40
CA THR A 62 -7.07 23.72 -12.57
C THR A 62 -5.68 23.79 -13.19
N LYS A 63 -5.63 24.09 -14.50
CA LYS A 63 -4.37 24.22 -15.24
C LYS A 63 -3.38 25.22 -14.61
N ASP A 64 -3.90 26.32 -14.07
CA ASP A 64 -3.13 27.42 -13.49
C ASP A 64 -3.00 27.34 -11.96
N GLY A 65 -3.55 26.30 -11.34
CA GLY A 65 -3.57 26.14 -9.88
C GLY A 65 -4.40 27.19 -9.14
N LEU A 66 -5.16 28.04 -9.84
CA LEU A 66 -6.03 29.03 -9.20
C LEU A 66 -7.30 28.38 -8.65
N ASP A 67 -7.59 28.71 -7.39
CA ASP A 67 -8.84 28.33 -6.74
C ASP A 67 -10.05 28.96 -7.45
N ARG A 68 -11.09 28.15 -7.66
CA ARG A 68 -12.34 28.55 -8.31
C ARG A 68 -13.52 27.93 -7.56
N PRO A 69 -13.91 28.49 -6.41
CA PRO A 69 -14.88 27.88 -5.50
C PRO A 69 -16.24 27.56 -6.15
N LEU A 70 -16.67 28.40 -7.09
CA LEU A 70 -17.93 28.17 -7.81
C LEU A 70 -17.83 26.97 -8.77
N GLU A 71 -16.73 26.85 -9.51
CA GLU A 71 -16.51 25.71 -10.41
C GLU A 71 -16.33 24.42 -9.61
N GLN A 72 -15.61 24.49 -8.48
CA GLN A 72 -15.47 23.38 -7.55
C GLN A 72 -16.83 22.92 -7.01
N SER A 73 -17.65 23.84 -6.46
CA SER A 73 -18.96 23.50 -5.90
C SER A 73 -19.90 22.84 -6.93
N VAL A 74 -19.87 23.34 -8.17
CA VAL A 74 -20.64 22.75 -9.28
C VAL A 74 -20.16 21.33 -9.56
N LEU A 75 -18.86 21.13 -9.70
CA LEU A 75 -18.29 19.82 -9.96
C LEU A 75 -18.56 18.83 -8.82
N GLU A 76 -18.39 19.23 -7.57
CA GLU A 76 -18.71 18.40 -6.39
C GLU A 76 -20.16 17.91 -6.39
N SER A 77 -21.10 18.77 -6.80
CA SER A 77 -22.53 18.41 -6.87
C SER A 77 -22.88 17.47 -8.04
N LEU A 78 -22.04 17.44 -9.08
CA LEU A 78 -22.32 16.72 -10.33
C LEU A 78 -21.52 15.41 -10.47
N VAL A 79 -20.48 15.18 -9.67
CA VAL A 79 -19.70 13.93 -9.68
C VAL A 79 -20.60 12.72 -9.49
N GLY A 80 -20.43 11.71 -10.36
CA GLY A 80 -21.25 10.50 -10.37
C GLY A 80 -22.69 10.73 -10.87
N GLY A 81 -23.01 11.93 -11.37
CA GLY A 81 -24.31 12.29 -11.92
C GLY A 81 -24.48 11.89 -13.39
N GLN A 82 -25.28 12.67 -14.12
CA GLN A 82 -25.54 12.44 -15.55
C GLN A 82 -24.23 12.53 -16.37
N ARG A 83 -23.96 11.54 -17.23
CA ARG A 83 -22.71 11.41 -18.02
C ARG A 83 -22.25 12.72 -18.69
N ILE A 84 -23.18 13.45 -19.30
CA ILE A 84 -22.93 14.78 -19.88
C ILE A 84 -24.04 15.72 -19.41
N PHE A 85 -23.67 16.83 -18.79
CA PHE A 85 -24.58 17.88 -18.34
C PHE A 85 -24.20 19.22 -18.99
N GLU A 86 -25.13 19.85 -19.69
CA GLU A 86 -24.89 21.06 -20.47
C GLU A 86 -25.68 22.24 -19.92
N PHE A 87 -25.03 23.40 -19.81
CA PHE A 87 -25.66 24.65 -19.38
C PHE A 87 -25.04 25.86 -20.07
N GLY A 88 -25.79 26.46 -21.00
CA GLY A 88 -25.29 27.54 -21.84
C GLY A 88 -24.15 27.07 -22.73
N SER A 89 -23.01 27.76 -22.69
CA SER A 89 -21.79 27.37 -23.40
C SER A 89 -20.91 26.37 -22.62
N ARG A 90 -21.31 25.97 -21.41
CA ARG A 90 -20.55 25.07 -20.55
C ARG A 90 -21.08 23.65 -20.64
N ALA A 91 -20.18 22.69 -20.51
CA ALA A 91 -20.51 21.28 -20.44
C ALA A 91 -19.71 20.61 -19.33
N VAL A 92 -20.33 19.72 -18.58
CA VAL A 92 -19.70 18.87 -17.57
C VAL A 92 -19.77 17.44 -18.04
N PHE A 93 -18.63 16.77 -18.03
CA PHE A 93 -18.47 15.36 -18.34
C PHE A 93 -18.21 14.62 -17.04
N ASN A 94 -19.14 13.76 -16.66
CA ASN A 94 -19.10 13.05 -15.39
C ASN A 94 -18.67 11.59 -15.62
N GLY A 95 -17.63 11.21 -14.89
CA GLY A 95 -17.34 9.83 -14.55
C GLY A 95 -17.93 9.45 -13.19
N GLU A 96 -17.67 8.23 -12.77
CA GLU A 96 -17.97 7.71 -11.43
C GLU A 96 -17.14 8.44 -10.36
N ARG A 97 -15.87 8.77 -10.67
CA ARG A 97 -14.91 9.30 -9.70
C ARG A 97 -14.26 10.60 -10.12
N ALA A 98 -14.48 11.06 -11.33
CA ALA A 98 -13.99 12.32 -11.82
C ALA A 98 -15.10 13.12 -12.52
N SER A 99 -14.96 14.44 -12.55
CA SER A 99 -15.82 15.28 -13.36
C SER A 99 -15.07 16.45 -13.94
N LEU A 100 -15.30 16.69 -15.23
CA LEU A 100 -14.58 17.65 -16.04
C LEU A 100 -15.54 18.72 -16.53
N LEU A 101 -15.34 19.95 -16.10
CA LEU A 101 -16.05 21.13 -16.59
C LEU A 101 -15.28 21.72 -17.76
N ILE A 102 -15.94 21.88 -18.91
CA ILE A 102 -15.48 22.69 -20.04
C ILE A 102 -16.16 24.05 -20.00
N ARG A 103 -15.37 25.13 -19.96
CA ARG A 103 -15.87 26.51 -19.78
C ARG A 103 -16.58 27.07 -21.02
N SER A 104 -16.18 26.61 -22.20
CA SER A 104 -16.75 27.05 -23.47
C SER A 104 -16.64 25.94 -24.50
N MET A 105 -17.76 25.31 -24.83
CA MET A 105 -17.88 24.42 -25.96
C MET A 105 -18.00 25.23 -27.27
N PRO A 106 -17.44 24.76 -28.39
CA PRO A 106 -17.72 25.35 -29.69
C PRO A 106 -19.22 25.24 -30.04
N HIS A 107 -19.74 26.17 -30.84
CA HIS A 107 -21.15 26.15 -31.29
C HIS A 107 -21.32 26.25 -32.81
N ASP A 108 -20.24 26.48 -33.55
CA ASP A 108 -20.30 26.83 -34.98
C ASP A 108 -20.50 25.61 -35.91
N ASP A 109 -20.13 24.41 -35.45
CA ASP A 109 -20.18 23.17 -36.23
C ASP A 109 -20.73 22.03 -35.38
N GLY A 110 -21.98 21.62 -35.65
CA GLY A 110 -22.68 20.57 -34.91
C GLY A 110 -22.00 19.20 -34.98
N GLU A 111 -21.38 18.84 -36.10
CA GLU A 111 -20.66 17.57 -36.21
C GLU A 111 -19.37 17.58 -35.38
N LYS A 112 -18.64 18.71 -35.40
CA LYS A 112 -17.45 18.89 -34.56
C LYS A 112 -17.79 18.84 -33.08
N VAL A 113 -18.89 19.48 -32.67
CA VAL A 113 -19.36 19.45 -31.29
C VAL A 113 -19.73 18.04 -30.84
N GLY A 114 -20.40 17.27 -31.69
CA GLY A 114 -20.70 15.86 -31.42
C GLY A 114 -19.43 15.04 -31.17
N ARG A 115 -18.44 15.13 -32.07
CA ARG A 115 -17.16 14.42 -31.92
C ARG A 115 -16.39 14.81 -30.66
N LEU A 116 -16.33 16.10 -30.33
CA LEU A 116 -15.69 16.56 -29.09
C LEU A 116 -16.39 16.00 -27.85
N LYS A 117 -17.73 15.97 -27.83
CA LYS A 117 -18.49 15.41 -26.70
C LYS A 117 -18.17 13.92 -26.51
N ASP A 118 -18.17 13.14 -27.58
CA ASP A 118 -17.83 11.71 -27.51
C ASP A 118 -16.40 11.50 -27.03
N THR A 119 -15.47 12.30 -27.56
CA THR A 119 -14.04 12.25 -27.22
C THR A 119 -13.78 12.60 -25.75
N LEU A 120 -14.43 13.64 -25.24
CA LEU A 120 -14.32 14.07 -23.84
C LEU A 120 -15.01 13.09 -22.87
N ALA A 121 -16.08 12.43 -23.31
CA ALA A 121 -16.70 11.36 -22.55
C ALA A 121 -15.76 10.14 -22.42
N VAL A 122 -15.05 9.76 -23.48
CA VAL A 122 -14.02 8.72 -23.42
C VAL A 122 -12.83 9.15 -22.55
N LEU A 123 -12.44 10.43 -22.59
CA LEU A 123 -11.39 10.97 -21.74
C LEU A 123 -11.72 10.79 -20.25
N ILE A 124 -12.93 11.17 -19.81
CA ILE A 124 -13.30 11.07 -18.40
C ILE A 124 -13.41 9.61 -17.93
N GLU A 125 -13.86 8.69 -18.79
CA GLU A 125 -13.84 7.25 -18.51
C GLU A 125 -12.41 6.72 -18.34
N GLY A 126 -11.47 7.22 -19.14
CA GLY A 126 -10.04 6.92 -19.00
C GLY A 126 -9.44 7.46 -17.70
N VAL A 127 -9.81 8.67 -17.31
CA VAL A 127 -9.42 9.27 -16.02
C VAL A 127 -9.93 8.41 -14.86
N ASP A 128 -11.20 8.00 -14.87
CA ASP A 128 -11.77 7.12 -13.84
C ASP A 128 -11.03 5.79 -13.72
N ALA A 129 -10.73 5.15 -14.86
CA ALA A 129 -9.98 3.91 -14.89
C ALA A 129 -8.58 4.11 -14.30
N ARG A 130 -7.90 5.21 -14.63
CA ARG A 130 -6.57 5.48 -14.08
C ARG A 130 -6.60 5.83 -12.60
N ILE A 131 -7.60 6.56 -12.11
CA ILE A 131 -7.82 6.80 -10.68
C ILE A 131 -7.88 5.47 -9.90
N LYS A 132 -8.64 4.49 -10.40
CA LYS A 132 -8.72 3.15 -9.80
C LYS A 132 -7.36 2.42 -9.83
N GLY A 133 -6.60 2.58 -10.91
CA GLY A 133 -5.23 2.06 -11.04
C GLY A 133 -4.29 2.64 -9.99
N ILE A 134 -4.19 3.97 -9.91
CA ILE A 134 -3.34 4.69 -8.96
C ILE A 134 -3.66 4.27 -7.53
N GLU A 135 -4.94 4.20 -7.14
CA GLU A 135 -5.30 3.79 -5.79
C GLU A 135 -4.95 2.33 -5.47
N THR A 136 -5.06 1.44 -6.47
CA THR A 136 -4.68 0.04 -6.32
C THR A 136 -3.17 -0.08 -6.10
N GLU A 137 -2.37 0.62 -6.91
CA GLU A 137 -0.91 0.70 -6.79
C GLU A 137 -0.50 1.28 -5.42
N GLN A 138 -1.11 2.39 -5.00
CA GLN A 138 -0.84 2.99 -3.69
C GLN A 138 -1.21 2.05 -2.53
N LYS A 139 -2.31 1.29 -2.65
CA LYS A 139 -2.74 0.33 -1.63
C LYS A 139 -1.79 -0.86 -1.54
N LEU A 140 -1.29 -1.35 -2.67
CA LEU A 140 -0.27 -2.40 -2.71
C LEU A 140 1.03 -1.93 -2.08
N TYR A 141 1.49 -0.73 -2.42
CA TYR A 141 2.68 -0.13 -1.84
C TYR A 141 2.59 0.01 -0.31
N ARG A 142 1.48 0.56 0.21
CA ARG A 142 1.25 0.66 1.66
C ARG A 142 1.26 -0.70 2.34
N ARG A 143 0.56 -1.70 1.78
CA ARG A 143 0.56 -3.07 2.33
C ARG A 143 1.95 -3.69 2.40
N GLN A 144 2.79 -3.42 1.39
CA GLN A 144 4.16 -3.90 1.38
C GLN A 144 5.00 -3.24 2.49
N GLN A 145 4.81 -1.93 2.71
CA GLN A 145 5.45 -1.22 3.81
C GLN A 145 4.99 -1.75 5.17
N ASP A 146 3.68 -1.86 5.40
CA ASP A 146 3.11 -2.38 6.65
C ASP A 146 3.65 -3.79 6.97
N LEU A 147 3.71 -4.65 5.96
CA LEU A 147 4.22 -6.01 6.13
C LEU A 147 5.73 -6.02 6.45
N SER A 148 6.51 -5.12 5.84
CA SER A 148 7.93 -4.95 6.17
C SER A 148 8.12 -4.50 7.62
N GLU A 149 7.28 -3.59 8.11
CA GLU A 149 7.32 -3.12 9.50
C GLU A 149 6.97 -4.25 10.47
N VAL A 150 5.93 -5.04 10.19
CA VAL A 150 5.56 -6.22 10.98
C VAL A 150 6.70 -7.24 11.04
N ILE A 151 7.39 -7.46 9.92
CA ILE A 151 8.54 -8.37 9.87
C ILE A 151 9.67 -7.89 10.77
N GLU A 152 10.02 -6.60 10.74
CA GLU A 152 11.08 -6.07 11.60
C GLU A 152 10.68 -6.09 13.08
N MET A 153 9.42 -5.80 13.42
CA MET A 153 8.90 -5.97 14.79
C MET A 153 9.03 -7.42 15.26
N ALA A 154 8.62 -8.39 14.45
CA ALA A 154 8.74 -9.81 14.80
C ALA A 154 10.19 -10.23 15.02
N ARG A 155 11.14 -9.73 14.21
CA ARG A 155 12.58 -9.98 14.40
C ARG A 155 13.09 -9.41 15.72
N GLN A 156 12.68 -8.19 16.08
CA GLN A 156 13.05 -7.57 17.35
C GLN A 156 12.48 -8.35 18.54
N SER A 157 11.23 -8.78 18.47
CA SER A 157 10.61 -9.59 19.52
C SER A 157 11.31 -10.95 19.69
N LEU A 158 11.66 -11.64 18.60
CA LEU A 158 12.43 -12.89 18.68
C LEU A 158 13.82 -12.71 19.29
N ALA A 159 14.53 -11.64 18.92
CA ALA A 159 15.81 -11.31 19.54
C ALA A 159 15.68 -11.02 21.04
N GLY A 160 14.58 -10.37 21.44
CA GLY A 160 14.25 -10.17 22.86
C GLY A 160 13.96 -11.48 23.60
N ILE A 161 13.22 -12.39 22.97
CA ILE A 161 12.90 -13.73 23.51
C ILE A 161 14.18 -14.56 23.69
N ASP A 162 15.07 -14.61 22.70
CA ASP A 162 16.35 -15.32 22.81
C ASP A 162 17.23 -14.77 23.95
N SER A 163 17.30 -13.44 24.08
CA SER A 163 18.01 -12.81 25.20
C SER A 163 17.38 -13.18 26.55
N GLN A 164 16.06 -13.19 26.64
CA GLN A 164 15.34 -13.53 27.87
C GLN A 164 15.55 -15.00 28.24
N HIS A 165 15.50 -15.92 27.27
CA HIS A 165 15.77 -17.34 27.50
C HIS A 165 17.19 -17.60 27.99
N LYS A 166 18.19 -16.94 27.40
CA LYS A 166 19.58 -17.01 27.87
C LYS A 166 19.73 -16.54 29.32
N GLN A 167 19.07 -15.44 29.66
CA GLN A 167 19.07 -14.91 31.02
C GLN A 167 18.39 -15.89 32.00
N GLN A 168 17.22 -16.42 31.64
CA GLN A 168 16.50 -17.42 32.44
C GLN A 168 17.31 -18.70 32.67
N ARG A 169 18.12 -19.14 31.68
CA ARG A 169 18.99 -20.31 31.86
C ARG A 169 20.07 -20.05 32.91
N ILE A 170 20.70 -18.87 32.88
CA ILE A 170 21.72 -18.48 33.87
C ILE A 170 21.11 -18.41 35.27
N GLU A 171 19.94 -17.77 35.39
CA GLU A 171 19.23 -17.66 36.67
C GLU A 171 18.80 -19.03 37.21
N ASN A 172 18.31 -19.92 36.35
CA ASN A 172 17.87 -21.26 36.75
C ASN A 172 19.06 -22.13 37.22
N ALA A 173 20.19 -22.10 36.49
CA ALA A 173 21.41 -22.79 36.91
C ALA A 173 21.90 -22.29 38.28
N GLN A 174 21.82 -20.98 38.54
CA GLN A 174 22.16 -20.43 39.86
C GLN A 174 21.21 -20.94 40.95
N ILE A 175 19.90 -20.95 40.70
CA ILE A 175 18.89 -21.46 41.65
C ILE A 175 19.14 -22.94 41.99
N LEU A 176 19.43 -23.78 40.99
CA LEU A 176 19.72 -25.20 41.20
C LEU A 176 21.03 -25.42 41.97
N SER A 177 22.07 -24.62 41.68
CA SER A 177 23.34 -24.65 42.41
C SER A 177 23.19 -24.24 43.87
N ASP A 178 22.43 -23.16 44.14
CA ASP A 178 22.12 -22.71 45.50
C ASP A 178 21.31 -23.77 46.25
N MET A 179 20.34 -24.41 45.58
CA MET A 179 19.56 -25.53 46.13
C MET A 179 20.44 -26.73 46.49
N GLY A 180 21.38 -27.12 45.61
CA GLY A 180 22.35 -28.19 45.88
C GLY A 180 23.19 -27.89 47.13
N THR A 181 23.70 -26.67 47.21
CA THR A 181 24.50 -26.20 48.34
C THR A 181 23.71 -26.22 49.66
N ASP A 182 22.43 -25.86 49.64
CA ASP A 182 21.58 -25.86 50.84
C ASP A 182 21.17 -27.27 51.28
N ILE A 183 21.02 -28.20 50.32
CA ILE A 183 20.82 -29.62 50.61
C ILE A 183 22.09 -30.22 51.24
N GLU A 184 23.28 -29.95 50.70
CA GLU A 184 24.55 -30.41 51.26
C GLU A 184 24.76 -29.93 52.71
N LYS A 185 24.47 -28.64 52.99
CA LYS A 185 24.53 -28.10 54.37
C LYS A 185 23.57 -28.81 55.32
N SER A 186 22.45 -29.32 54.81
CA SER A 186 21.41 -29.99 55.59
C SER A 186 21.78 -31.42 55.96
N PHE A 187 22.67 -32.09 55.21
CA PHE A 187 23.11 -33.46 55.49
C PHE A 187 23.63 -33.65 56.92
N MET A 188 24.43 -32.70 57.41
CA MET A 188 24.98 -32.73 58.78
C MET A 188 23.90 -32.69 59.87
N HIS A 189 22.74 -32.10 59.59
CA HIS A 189 21.63 -32.03 60.55
C HIS A 189 20.67 -33.22 60.46
N LEU A 190 20.61 -33.86 59.29
CA LEU A 190 19.69 -34.96 58.98
C LEU A 190 20.25 -36.34 59.35
N GLY A 191 21.58 -36.47 59.50
CA GLY A 191 22.22 -37.74 59.88
C GLY A 191 22.06 -38.83 58.82
N LEU A 192 22.13 -38.44 57.54
CA LEU A 192 21.99 -39.35 56.40
C LEU A 192 23.21 -40.29 56.28
N SER A 193 23.01 -41.43 55.62
CA SER A 193 24.12 -42.27 55.17
C SER A 193 24.73 -41.74 53.88
N GLY A 194 25.98 -42.10 53.57
CA GLY A 194 26.63 -41.70 52.32
C GLY A 194 25.84 -42.11 51.06
N GLU A 195 25.20 -43.29 51.07
CA GLU A 195 24.32 -43.72 49.97
C GLU A 195 23.08 -42.83 49.81
N GLN A 196 22.53 -42.28 50.91
CA GLN A 196 21.39 -41.37 50.86
C GLN A 196 21.79 -39.96 50.39
N GLU A 197 22.97 -39.48 50.79
CA GLU A 197 23.53 -38.21 50.31
C GLU A 197 23.79 -38.27 48.80
N GLU A 198 24.43 -39.35 48.32
CA GLU A 198 24.73 -39.56 46.91
C GLU A 198 23.45 -39.64 46.05
N ALA A 199 22.42 -40.34 46.52
CA ALA A 199 21.13 -40.41 45.83
C ALA A 199 20.42 -39.05 45.71
N LEU A 200 20.54 -38.17 46.72
CA LEU A 200 19.97 -36.83 46.67
C LEU A 200 20.73 -35.92 45.70
N VAL A 201 22.07 -35.97 45.72
CA VAL A 201 22.91 -35.22 44.77
C VAL A 201 22.60 -35.65 43.34
N GLU A 202 22.52 -36.95 43.07
CA GLU A 202 22.18 -37.49 41.75
C GLU A 202 20.82 -36.98 41.25
N MET A 203 19.81 -36.90 42.12
CA MET A 203 18.49 -36.37 41.77
C MET A 203 18.53 -34.90 41.34
N ILE A 204 19.37 -34.08 41.98
CA ILE A 204 19.53 -32.66 41.63
C ILE A 204 20.23 -32.54 40.28
N THR A 205 21.32 -33.28 40.08
CA THR A 205 22.07 -33.29 38.80
C THR A 205 21.18 -33.78 37.65
N GLU A 206 20.35 -34.79 37.88
CA GLU A 206 19.41 -35.27 36.86
C GLU A 206 18.33 -34.21 36.55
N THR A 207 17.89 -33.46 37.56
CA THR A 207 16.92 -32.37 37.38
C THR A 207 17.52 -31.19 36.62
N GLU A 208 18.77 -30.84 36.89
CA GLU A 208 19.54 -29.83 36.15
C GLU A 208 19.67 -30.23 34.67
N ALA A 209 20.10 -31.46 34.40
CA ALA A 209 20.22 -31.98 33.04
C ALA A 209 18.88 -31.97 32.26
N LYS A 210 17.77 -32.33 32.92
CA LYS A 210 16.42 -32.26 32.32
C LYS A 210 16.01 -30.83 32.00
N THR A 211 16.38 -29.89 32.87
CA THR A 211 16.06 -28.46 32.70
C THR A 211 16.85 -27.86 31.54
N ASP A 212 18.13 -28.19 31.40
CA ASP A 212 18.95 -27.77 30.27
C ASP A 212 18.44 -28.32 28.93
N ALA A 213 18.06 -29.60 28.89
CA ALA A 213 17.49 -30.22 27.69
C ALA A 213 16.19 -29.53 27.22
N LEU A 214 15.34 -29.06 28.16
CA LEU A 214 14.14 -28.30 27.84
C LEU A 214 14.47 -26.93 27.21
N TYR A 215 15.52 -26.27 27.67
CA TYR A 215 15.97 -25.00 27.08
C TYR A 215 16.56 -25.20 25.67
N GLU A 216 17.34 -26.24 25.44
CA GLU A 216 17.87 -26.57 24.09
C GLU A 216 16.73 -26.83 23.08
N ALA A 217 15.67 -27.52 23.51
CA ALA A 217 14.48 -27.73 22.69
C ALA A 217 13.76 -26.40 22.34
N GLY A 218 13.76 -25.44 23.26
CA GLY A 218 13.23 -24.09 23.02
C GLY A 218 14.00 -23.32 21.95
N GLN A 219 15.34 -23.42 21.94
CA GLN A 219 16.17 -22.75 20.93
C GLN A 219 15.94 -23.26 19.51
N ALA A 220 15.63 -24.56 19.35
CA ALA A 220 15.29 -25.12 18.05
C ALA A 220 14.01 -24.51 17.46
N LEU A 221 13.04 -24.11 18.30
CA LEU A 221 11.85 -23.39 17.84
C LEU A 221 12.21 -21.97 17.38
N ASP A 222 13.05 -21.26 18.12
CA ASP A 222 13.51 -19.92 17.75
C ASP A 222 14.25 -19.91 16.40
N GLU A 223 15.08 -20.92 16.14
CA GLU A 223 15.77 -21.08 14.86
C GLU A 223 14.78 -21.34 13.70
N GLN A 224 13.74 -22.14 13.92
CA GLN A 224 12.68 -22.35 12.93
C GLN A 224 11.91 -21.04 12.64
N PHE A 225 11.57 -20.27 13.65
CA PHE A 225 10.94 -18.96 13.48
C PHE A 225 11.84 -17.99 12.72
N GLY A 226 13.13 -17.93 13.05
CA GLY A 226 14.11 -17.12 12.32
C GLY A 226 14.17 -17.46 10.82
N ASN A 227 14.14 -18.76 10.49
CA ASN A 227 14.12 -19.23 9.10
C ASN A 227 12.83 -18.84 8.36
N ILE A 228 11.66 -18.90 9.01
CA ILE A 228 10.39 -18.46 8.44
C ILE A 228 10.44 -16.96 8.12
N MET A 229 10.96 -16.14 9.04
CA MET A 229 11.10 -14.70 8.84
C MET A 229 12.02 -14.35 7.66
N LEU A 230 13.13 -15.08 7.51
CA LEU A 230 14.03 -14.91 6.36
C LEU A 230 13.34 -15.22 5.04
N ARG A 231 12.57 -16.31 4.97
CA ARG A 231 11.82 -16.69 3.76
C ARG A 231 10.76 -15.65 3.40
N LEU A 232 10.00 -15.15 4.39
CA LEU A 232 9.02 -14.09 4.18
C LEU A 232 9.66 -12.81 3.63
N LYS A 233 10.81 -12.41 4.19
CA LYS A 233 11.55 -11.23 3.71
C LYS A 233 12.06 -11.39 2.27
N SER A 234 12.55 -12.57 1.91
CA SER A 234 13.00 -12.86 0.54
C SER A 234 11.85 -12.81 -0.47
N SER A 235 10.69 -13.40 -0.14
CA SER A 235 9.50 -13.36 -1.01
C SER A 235 8.99 -11.93 -1.26
N LEU A 236 9.14 -11.02 -0.28
CA LEU A 236 8.77 -9.62 -0.47
C LEU A 236 9.73 -8.83 -1.36
N LYS A 237 11.02 -9.21 -1.39
CA LYS A 237 12.00 -8.59 -2.28
C LYS A 237 11.78 -9.00 -3.74
N GLU A 238 11.51 -10.28 -4.00
CA GLU A 238 11.23 -10.76 -5.36
C GLU A 238 9.99 -10.09 -5.98
N ASN A 239 8.93 -9.89 -5.19
CA ASN A 239 7.76 -9.14 -5.65
C ASN A 239 8.06 -7.66 -5.96
N SER A 240 9.05 -7.05 -5.30
CA SER A 240 9.42 -5.65 -5.54
C SER A 240 10.26 -5.43 -6.80
N GLU A 241 10.96 -6.46 -7.27
CA GLU A 241 11.81 -6.41 -8.47
C GLU A 241 11.04 -6.80 -9.74
N THR A 242 9.91 -7.51 -9.60
CA THR A 242 9.08 -7.94 -10.75
C THR A 242 8.16 -6.82 -11.26
N ASP A 243 7.91 -5.78 -10.46
CA ASP A 243 7.03 -4.63 -10.77
C ASP A 243 7.79 -3.36 -11.28
N ARG A 244 9.07 -3.48 -11.66
CA ARG A 244 9.86 -2.39 -12.30
C ARG A 244 10.13 -2.67 -13.77
#